data_AF-A0A5D2PBM8-F1
#
_entry.id   AF-A0A5D2PBM8-F1
#
_cell.length_a   1.000
_cell.length_b   1.000
_cell.length_c   1.000
_cell.angle_alpha   90.00
_cell.angle_beta   90.00
_cell.angle_gamma   90.00
#
_symmetry.space_group_name_H-M   'P 1'
#
loop_
_entity.id
_entity.type
_entity.pdbx_description
1 polymer ?
#
loop_
_entity_poly.entity_id
_entity_poly.type
_entity_poly.pdbx_seq_one_letter_code
_entity_poly.pdbx_strand_id
1 'polypeptide(L)'
;MISLANASLLLHGRDHHLPTKRRSPFTVRSSSSLQEIDKSPTTVEDSKLRSELCASVPFPPIKAAKRVVLVRHGQSTWNEEGRIQGSSNFSVLTKKGEAQAETSRQMLIDDSFDICFSSPLIRSKRTAEIIWGTREDEIITDSDLREIVLYSFQGLLKHEGKAKFGPAFRQWQVDAANFNIDGHYPVRELWGRARNCWTKILAHESKSVLVVAHNAVNQALVATAIGLGTEYFRILLQSNCGVSVLDFIPRADGGSPLICLNRLNQTPGSPVATGSSAGRRTSRRIILVCQGSTQDSEATVSKLGDQQMNMLGVIQAQKTAELLLDLKVSTIISSPNNACAQTATIISQVQEAADCLGADCVPRYVEMKNIPDLDVAEIFQPSTKMIPAGHNRCFISTPWLVKWIR
;
A
#
# COMPACT_ATOMS: atom_id res chain seq x y z
N MET A 1 -31.01 9.31 55.49
CA MET A 1 -30.43 9.60 56.81
C MET A 1 -29.43 8.51 57.15
N ILE A 2 -28.20 8.91 57.53
CA ILE A 2 -27.27 8.23 58.48
C ILE A 2 -26.89 6.77 58.12
N SER A 3 -25.73 6.49 57.53
CA SER A 3 -24.36 6.45 58.11
C SER A 3 -24.07 5.26 59.05
N LEU A 4 -23.12 4.42 58.58
CA LEU A 4 -22.06 3.70 59.32
C LEU A 4 -22.43 2.73 60.45
N ALA A 5 -21.94 1.49 60.37
CA ALA A 5 -20.87 1.01 61.27
C ALA A 5 -20.40 -0.43 60.95
N ASN A 6 -19.09 -0.60 61.11
CA ASN A 6 -18.30 -1.82 61.00
C ASN A 6 -18.67 -2.89 62.06
N ALA A 7 -18.44 -4.16 61.72
CA ALA A 7 -17.89 -5.13 62.67
C ALA A 7 -17.11 -6.23 61.93
N SER A 8 -15.85 -6.37 62.35
CA SER A 8 -14.87 -7.33 61.89
C SER A 8 -15.08 -8.69 62.56
N LEU A 9 -14.87 -9.80 61.84
CA LEU A 9 -14.53 -11.08 62.46
C LEU A 9 -13.41 -11.78 61.68
N LEU A 10 -12.28 -11.90 62.37
CA LEU A 10 -11.12 -12.72 62.01
C LEU A 10 -11.49 -14.21 62.08
N LEU A 11 -10.92 -15.03 61.19
CA LEU A 11 -10.41 -16.39 61.48
C LEU A 11 -9.55 -16.93 60.30
N HIS A 12 -8.23 -16.84 60.49
CA HIS A 12 -7.18 -17.83 60.24
C HIS A 12 -7.16 -18.68 58.95
N GLY A 13 -6.19 -18.36 58.08
CA GLY A 13 -5.08 -19.25 57.73
C GLY A 13 -5.26 -20.29 56.62
N ARG A 14 -4.61 -20.06 55.46
CA ARG A 14 -3.40 -20.82 55.03
C ARG A 14 -2.93 -20.37 53.64
N ASP A 15 -1.61 -20.35 53.53
CA ASP A 15 -0.78 -19.90 52.43
C ASP A 15 -1.03 -20.62 51.08
N HIS A 16 -1.08 -19.84 50.01
CA HIS A 16 -0.54 -20.25 48.72
C HIS A 16 0.21 -19.08 48.07
N HIS A 17 1.54 -19.13 48.17
CA HIS A 17 2.46 -18.31 47.40
C HIS A 17 2.36 -18.63 45.90
N LEU A 18 2.01 -17.65 45.09
CA LEU A 18 2.27 -17.64 43.64
C LEU A 18 3.11 -16.40 43.30
N PRO A 19 4.20 -16.53 42.53
CA PRO A 19 5.21 -15.49 42.38
C PRO A 19 4.75 -14.35 41.44
N THR A 20 4.89 -13.12 41.93
CA THR A 20 4.69 -11.87 41.19
C THR A 20 5.88 -11.62 40.24
N LYS A 21 5.72 -11.97 38.96
CA LYS A 21 6.64 -11.48 37.91
C LYS A 21 6.33 -10.02 37.58
N ARG A 22 7.10 -9.10 38.15
CA ARG A 22 7.24 -7.71 37.68
C ARG A 22 7.59 -7.74 36.18
N ARG A 23 6.70 -7.22 35.33
CA ARG A 23 7.04 -6.90 33.93
C ARG A 23 7.79 -5.57 33.92
N SER A 24 9.02 -5.59 33.41
CA SER A 24 9.79 -4.40 33.09
C SER A 24 9.09 -3.57 32.00
N PRO A 25 9.19 -2.24 32.01
CA PRO A 25 8.66 -1.41 30.94
C PRO A 25 9.37 -1.71 29.61
N PHE A 26 8.59 -1.90 28.55
CA PHE A 26 9.08 -2.05 27.18
C PHE A 26 9.67 -0.73 26.70
N THR A 27 10.99 -0.67 26.49
CA THR A 27 11.64 0.40 25.73
C THR A 27 11.59 0.04 24.25
N VAL A 28 10.87 0.83 23.45
CA VAL A 28 10.96 0.78 21.99
C VAL A 28 12.30 1.40 21.59
N ARG A 29 13.29 0.58 21.28
CA ARG A 29 14.53 1.04 20.65
C ARG A 29 14.28 1.16 19.14
N SER A 30 14.20 2.39 18.66
CA SER A 30 14.43 2.71 17.25
C SER A 30 15.92 2.52 16.98
N SER A 31 16.29 1.56 16.13
CA SER A 31 17.66 1.42 15.63
C SER A 31 17.64 1.49 14.11
N SER A 32 17.67 2.71 13.59
CA SER A 32 18.17 2.98 12.25
C SER A 32 19.70 2.93 12.28
N SER A 33 20.26 1.72 12.23
CA SER A 33 21.67 1.53 11.90
C SER A 33 21.79 0.26 11.07
N LEU A 34 21.84 0.43 9.76
CA LEU A 34 22.33 -0.57 8.83
C LEU A 34 23.79 -0.86 9.22
N GLN A 35 24.01 -1.92 9.99
CA GLN A 35 25.32 -2.55 10.04
C GLN A 35 25.40 -3.47 8.83
N GLU A 36 26.25 -3.07 7.88
CA GLU A 36 26.67 -3.87 6.75
C GLU A 36 27.18 -5.23 7.26
N ILE A 37 26.53 -6.30 6.82
CA ILE A 37 27.10 -7.63 6.95
C ILE A 37 28.09 -7.77 5.80
N ASP A 38 29.36 -7.57 6.13
CA ASP A 38 30.50 -7.77 5.26
C ASP A 38 30.56 -9.25 4.82
N LYS A 39 30.05 -9.52 3.61
CA LYS A 39 30.37 -10.74 2.87
C LYS A 39 31.13 -10.29 1.64
N SER A 40 32.41 -10.64 1.61
CA SER A 40 33.33 -10.40 0.50
C SER A 40 32.73 -10.86 -0.84
N PRO A 41 32.75 -10.04 -1.90
CA PRO A 41 32.19 -10.37 -3.20
C PRO A 41 33.06 -11.40 -3.92
N THR A 42 32.44 -12.43 -4.49
CA THR A 42 33.15 -13.52 -5.19
C THR A 42 33.61 -13.18 -6.61
N THR A 43 33.24 -12.04 -7.21
CA THR A 43 33.85 -11.50 -8.44
C THR A 43 33.55 -10.00 -8.62
N VAL A 44 34.38 -9.30 -9.41
CA VAL A 44 34.23 -7.87 -9.77
C VAL A 44 33.00 -7.60 -10.65
N GLU A 45 32.52 -8.60 -11.40
CA GLU A 45 31.31 -8.47 -12.22
C GLU A 45 30.03 -8.47 -11.40
N ASP A 46 29.97 -9.25 -10.31
CA ASP A 46 28.80 -9.33 -9.41
C ASP A 46 28.59 -8.02 -8.62
N SER A 47 29.67 -7.31 -8.27
CA SER A 47 29.56 -6.02 -7.58
C SER A 47 29.08 -4.92 -8.51
N LYS A 48 29.47 -4.96 -9.79
CA LYS A 48 29.03 -4.03 -10.83
C LYS A 48 27.54 -4.21 -11.15
N LEU A 49 27.08 -5.45 -11.28
CA LEU A 49 25.67 -5.77 -11.52
C LEU A 49 24.78 -5.32 -10.34
N ARG A 50 25.22 -5.55 -9.09
CA ARG A 50 24.50 -5.10 -7.89
C ARG A 50 24.45 -3.57 -7.77
N SER A 51 25.54 -2.88 -8.12
CA SER A 51 25.61 -1.42 -8.10
C SER A 51 24.70 -0.78 -9.16
N GLU A 52 24.63 -1.34 -10.37
CA GLU A 52 23.74 -0.88 -11.45
C GLU A 52 22.25 -1.19 -11.19
N LEU A 53 21.95 -2.22 -10.37
CA LEU A 53 20.58 -2.56 -9.98
C LEU A 53 20.04 -1.70 -8.82
N CYS A 54 20.92 -1.13 -7.98
CA CYS A 54 20.57 -0.25 -6.86
C CYS A 54 20.55 1.25 -7.23
N ALA A 55 21.27 1.68 -8.25
CA ALA A 55 21.18 3.07 -8.71
C ALA A 55 19.82 3.28 -9.40
N SER A 56 18.97 4.14 -8.84
CA SER A 56 17.72 4.54 -9.50
C SER A 56 18.06 5.19 -10.85
N VAL A 57 17.84 4.46 -11.95
CA VAL A 57 17.99 5.03 -13.29
C VAL A 57 17.07 6.24 -13.38
N PRO A 58 17.58 7.44 -13.69
CA PRO A 58 16.77 8.64 -13.75
C PRO A 58 15.67 8.49 -14.80
N PHE A 59 14.44 8.88 -14.44
CA PHE A 59 13.34 8.99 -15.40
C PHE A 59 13.63 10.09 -16.42
N PRO A 60 13.20 9.92 -17.69
CA PRO A 60 13.34 10.98 -18.68
C PRO A 60 12.57 12.23 -18.22
N PRO A 61 13.07 13.45 -18.55
CA PRO A 61 12.32 14.66 -18.27
C PRO A 61 11.00 14.66 -19.02
N ILE A 62 9.95 15.17 -18.36
CA ILE A 62 8.61 15.31 -18.95
C ILE A 62 8.30 16.80 -19.15
N LYS A 63 7.54 17.11 -20.20
CA LYS A 63 7.17 18.50 -20.52
C LYS A 63 5.96 19.01 -19.73
N ALA A 64 5.11 18.10 -19.27
CA ALA A 64 3.88 18.42 -18.55
C ALA A 64 3.64 17.38 -17.46
N ALA A 65 2.90 17.78 -16.42
CA ALA A 65 2.48 16.86 -15.36
C ALA A 65 1.62 15.72 -15.94
N LYS A 66 1.86 14.51 -15.44
CA LYS A 66 1.17 13.28 -15.87
C LYS A 66 0.63 12.53 -14.68
N ARG A 67 -0.58 12.00 -14.82
CA ARG A 67 -1.19 11.05 -13.89
C ARG A 67 -1.23 9.68 -14.54
N VAL A 68 -0.72 8.67 -13.83
CA VAL A 68 -0.75 7.28 -14.28
C VAL A 68 -1.51 6.44 -13.27
N VAL A 69 -2.62 5.84 -13.73
CA VAL A 69 -3.50 4.97 -12.96
C VAL A 69 -3.22 3.51 -13.34
N LEU A 70 -2.61 2.77 -12.42
CA LEU A 70 -2.32 1.35 -12.58
C LEU A 70 -3.47 0.52 -12.04
N VAL A 71 -3.94 -0.45 -12.81
CA VAL A 71 -4.98 -1.40 -12.43
C VAL A 71 -4.46 -2.82 -12.64
N ARG A 72 -4.62 -3.70 -11.64
CA ARG A 72 -4.38 -5.14 -11.82
C ARG A 72 -5.61 -5.80 -12.45
N HIS A 73 -5.42 -6.77 -13.34
CA HIS A 73 -6.53 -7.57 -13.88
C HIS A 73 -7.46 -8.17 -12.80
N GLY A 74 -8.73 -8.37 -13.17
CA GLY A 74 -9.74 -9.03 -12.32
C GLY A 74 -9.39 -10.48 -11.99
N GLN A 75 -10.12 -11.10 -11.06
CA GLN A 75 -9.92 -12.52 -10.76
C GLN A 75 -10.02 -13.37 -12.02
N SER A 76 -9.05 -14.26 -12.23
CA SER A 76 -9.03 -15.22 -13.34
C SER A 76 -9.25 -16.65 -12.85
N THR A 77 -9.56 -17.57 -13.76
CA THR A 77 -9.73 -19.01 -13.47
C THR A 77 -8.55 -19.58 -12.70
N TRP A 78 -7.32 -19.26 -13.10
CA TRP A 78 -6.12 -19.71 -12.37
C TRP A 78 -5.90 -18.98 -11.04
N ASN A 79 -6.47 -17.79 -10.81
CA ASN A 79 -6.47 -17.21 -9.46
C ASN A 79 -7.36 -18.02 -8.53
N GLU A 80 -8.55 -18.39 -9.01
CA GLU A 80 -9.52 -19.20 -8.26
C GLU A 80 -8.96 -20.59 -7.93
N GLU A 81 -8.31 -21.24 -8.90
CA GLU A 81 -7.62 -22.53 -8.68
C GLU A 81 -6.36 -22.42 -7.79
N GLY A 82 -5.80 -21.23 -7.63
CA GLY A 82 -4.50 -21.04 -6.94
C GLY A 82 -3.29 -21.51 -7.77
N ARG A 83 -3.41 -21.50 -9.10
CA ARG A 83 -2.39 -21.91 -10.07
C ARG A 83 -1.43 -20.76 -10.40
N ILE A 84 -0.16 -21.10 -10.62
CA ILE A 84 0.89 -20.14 -11.00
C ILE A 84 0.68 -19.75 -12.46
N GLN A 85 0.34 -18.49 -12.72
CA GLN A 85 0.03 -18.01 -14.07
C GLN A 85 1.27 -17.62 -14.85
N GLY A 86 2.06 -16.75 -14.26
CA GLY A 86 3.10 -16.02 -14.97
C GLY A 86 2.56 -15.37 -16.26
N SER A 87 3.36 -15.40 -17.32
CA SER A 87 3.04 -14.87 -18.64
C SER A 87 2.18 -15.82 -19.50
N SER A 88 1.60 -16.88 -18.94
CA SER A 88 0.65 -17.75 -19.65
C SER A 88 -0.61 -17.00 -20.07
N ASN A 89 -1.13 -17.33 -21.26
CA ASN A 89 -2.36 -16.77 -21.80
C ASN A 89 -3.58 -17.71 -21.67
N PHE A 90 -3.46 -18.82 -20.93
CA PHE A 90 -4.54 -19.80 -20.78
C PHE A 90 -5.64 -19.39 -19.78
N SER A 91 -5.34 -18.47 -18.85
CA SER A 91 -6.32 -18.03 -17.86
C SER A 91 -7.18 -16.87 -18.38
N VAL A 92 -8.49 -16.99 -18.19
CA VAL A 92 -9.50 -15.95 -18.52
C VAL A 92 -10.10 -15.38 -17.24
N LEU A 93 -10.79 -14.25 -17.32
CA LEU A 93 -11.52 -13.71 -16.17
C LEU A 93 -12.66 -14.65 -15.76
N THR A 94 -12.90 -14.75 -14.45
CA THR A 94 -14.14 -15.34 -13.92
C THR A 94 -15.25 -14.30 -13.96
N LYS A 95 -16.52 -14.72 -13.76
CA LYS A 95 -17.64 -13.77 -13.56
C LYS A 95 -17.38 -12.77 -12.43
N LYS A 96 -16.73 -13.25 -11.35
CA LYS A 96 -16.29 -12.40 -10.24
C LYS A 96 -15.22 -11.40 -10.68
N GLY A 97 -14.28 -11.81 -11.54
CA GLY A 97 -13.28 -10.93 -12.12
C GLY A 97 -13.87 -9.84 -13.01
N GLU A 98 -14.89 -10.16 -13.81
CA GLU A 98 -15.60 -9.17 -14.63
C GLU A 98 -16.38 -8.18 -13.74
N ALA A 99 -17.08 -8.66 -12.72
CA ALA A 99 -17.77 -7.79 -11.76
C ALA A 99 -16.79 -6.86 -11.02
N GLN A 100 -15.61 -7.37 -10.64
CA GLN A 100 -14.54 -6.55 -10.06
C GLN A 100 -14.06 -5.45 -11.02
N ALA A 101 -13.92 -5.76 -12.31
CA ALA A 101 -13.52 -4.79 -13.32
C ALA A 101 -14.58 -3.69 -13.49
N GLU A 102 -15.86 -4.06 -13.48
CA GLU A 102 -16.96 -3.09 -13.52
C GLU A 102 -17.00 -2.20 -12.27
N THR A 103 -16.78 -2.75 -11.08
CA THR A 103 -16.68 -1.92 -9.86
C THR A 103 -15.51 -0.94 -9.96
N SER A 104 -14.34 -1.37 -10.45
CA SER A 104 -13.22 -0.45 -10.66
C SER A 104 -13.47 0.58 -11.74
N ARG A 105 -14.26 0.26 -12.77
CA ARG A 105 -14.76 1.26 -13.75
C ARG A 105 -15.57 2.34 -13.04
N GLN A 106 -16.53 1.95 -12.19
CA GLN A 106 -17.35 2.89 -11.44
C GLN A 106 -16.52 3.75 -10.46
N MET A 107 -15.51 3.15 -9.81
CA MET A 107 -14.58 3.90 -8.95
C MET A 107 -13.75 4.95 -9.72
N LEU A 108 -13.54 4.74 -11.01
CA LEU A 108 -12.76 5.60 -11.90
C LEU A 108 -13.66 6.43 -12.83
N ILE A 109 -14.97 6.53 -12.55
CA ILE A 109 -15.93 7.20 -13.46
C ILE A 109 -15.65 8.70 -13.59
N ASP A 110 -15.19 9.33 -12.50
CA ASP A 110 -14.82 10.74 -12.43
C ASP A 110 -13.38 10.99 -12.94
N ASP A 111 -12.58 9.94 -13.15
CA ASP A 111 -11.25 10.05 -13.74
C ASP A 111 -11.36 10.12 -15.29
N SER A 112 -10.86 11.20 -15.89
CA SER A 112 -10.67 11.27 -17.34
C SER A 112 -9.39 10.56 -17.74
N PHE A 113 -9.40 9.85 -18.87
CA PHE A 113 -8.21 9.18 -19.41
C PHE A 113 -8.06 9.54 -20.89
N ASP A 114 -6.87 9.95 -21.27
CA ASP A 114 -6.55 10.27 -22.66
C ASP A 114 -6.07 9.02 -23.43
N ILE A 115 -5.56 8.01 -22.71
CA ILE A 115 -5.02 6.79 -23.30
C ILE A 115 -5.06 5.62 -22.30
N CYS A 116 -5.17 4.41 -22.84
CA CYS A 116 -5.06 3.17 -22.08
C CYS A 116 -3.91 2.32 -22.60
N PHE A 117 -3.00 1.93 -21.72
CA PHE A 117 -2.02 0.87 -21.98
C PHE A 117 -2.50 -0.43 -21.34
N SER A 118 -2.36 -1.55 -22.04
CA SER A 118 -2.71 -2.85 -21.49
C SER A 118 -1.67 -3.91 -21.80
N SER A 119 -1.52 -4.86 -20.87
CA SER A 119 -0.80 -6.09 -21.15
C SER A 119 -1.50 -6.92 -22.23
N PRO A 120 -0.75 -7.62 -23.10
CA PRO A 120 -1.33 -8.48 -24.15
C PRO A 120 -2.08 -9.71 -23.62
N LEU A 121 -1.94 -10.06 -22.34
CA LEU A 121 -2.56 -11.25 -21.78
C LEU A 121 -4.08 -11.07 -21.64
N ILE A 122 -4.86 -12.06 -22.09
CA ILE A 122 -6.32 -11.98 -22.29
C ILE A 122 -7.05 -11.49 -21.03
N ARG A 123 -6.68 -11.98 -19.84
CA ARG A 123 -7.26 -11.51 -18.56
C ARG A 123 -7.09 -10.01 -18.32
N SER A 124 -5.95 -9.44 -18.73
CA SER A 124 -5.65 -8.02 -18.62
C SER A 124 -6.36 -7.22 -19.69
N LYS A 125 -6.30 -7.69 -20.95
CA LYS A 125 -7.02 -7.10 -22.07
C LYS A 125 -8.52 -6.99 -21.77
N ARG A 126 -9.15 -8.08 -21.32
CA ARG A 126 -10.56 -8.09 -20.94
C ARG A 126 -10.90 -7.13 -19.80
N THR A 127 -10.01 -7.03 -18.80
CA THR A 127 -10.18 -6.04 -17.71
C THR A 127 -10.11 -4.62 -18.26
N ALA A 128 -9.16 -4.35 -19.16
CA ALA A 128 -8.99 -3.06 -19.81
C ALA A 128 -10.22 -2.68 -20.62
N GLU A 129 -10.75 -3.59 -21.44
CA GLU A 129 -11.97 -3.37 -22.23
C GLU A 129 -13.17 -2.98 -21.35
N ILE A 130 -13.38 -3.66 -20.22
CA ILE A 130 -14.48 -3.36 -19.29
C ILE A 130 -14.34 -1.93 -18.70
N ILE A 131 -13.14 -1.58 -18.22
CA ILE A 131 -12.87 -0.28 -17.60
C ILE A 131 -12.87 0.85 -18.63
N TRP A 132 -12.30 0.59 -19.80
CA TRP A 132 -12.23 1.52 -20.92
C TRP A 132 -13.62 1.83 -21.47
N GLY A 133 -14.47 0.80 -21.53
CA GLY A 133 -15.88 0.96 -21.82
C GLY A 133 -16.15 1.40 -23.25
N THR A 134 -16.89 2.49 -23.38
CA THR A 134 -17.35 3.03 -24.67
C THR A 134 -16.45 4.15 -25.20
N ARG A 135 -15.26 4.34 -24.62
CA ARG A 135 -14.29 5.33 -25.10
C ARG A 135 -13.77 4.91 -26.47
N GLU A 136 -13.68 5.87 -27.39
CA GLU A 136 -13.31 5.61 -28.79
C GLU A 136 -11.80 5.45 -28.99
N ASP A 137 -10.97 6.02 -28.11
CA ASP A 137 -9.52 5.94 -28.29
C ASP A 137 -9.00 4.50 -28.13
N GLU A 138 -7.91 4.20 -28.83
CA GLU A 138 -7.32 2.87 -28.88
C GLU A 138 -6.66 2.48 -27.54
N ILE A 139 -6.79 1.20 -27.16
CA ILE A 139 -6.00 0.60 -26.09
C ILE A 139 -4.66 0.14 -26.67
N ILE A 140 -3.57 0.83 -26.32
CA ILE A 140 -2.22 0.45 -26.72
C ILE A 140 -1.80 -0.82 -25.96
N THR A 141 -1.50 -1.88 -26.69
CA THR A 141 -1.00 -3.12 -26.09
C THR A 141 0.53 -3.09 -25.99
N ASP A 142 1.09 -3.28 -24.79
CA ASP A 142 2.54 -3.34 -24.58
C ASP A 142 2.99 -4.69 -23.99
N SER A 143 3.89 -5.36 -24.70
CA SER A 143 4.47 -6.63 -24.27
C SER A 143 5.23 -6.55 -22.94
N ASP A 144 5.85 -5.41 -22.59
CA ASP A 144 6.58 -5.25 -21.33
C ASP A 144 5.64 -5.20 -20.12
N LEU A 145 4.35 -4.92 -20.33
CA LEU A 145 3.31 -4.99 -19.29
C LEU A 145 2.87 -6.42 -18.96
N ARG A 146 3.38 -7.45 -19.64
CA ARG A 146 3.06 -8.86 -19.30
C ARG A 146 3.49 -9.23 -17.88
N GLU A 147 2.80 -10.20 -17.30
CA GLU A 147 3.13 -10.71 -15.97
C GLU A 147 4.54 -11.31 -15.93
N ILE A 148 5.13 -11.44 -14.74
CA ILE A 148 6.41 -12.12 -14.57
C ILE A 148 6.43 -13.50 -15.25
N VAL A 149 7.49 -13.82 -15.99
CA VAL A 149 7.64 -15.14 -16.61
C VAL A 149 8.20 -16.09 -15.59
N LEU A 150 7.52 -17.21 -15.36
CA LEU A 150 7.97 -18.22 -14.40
C LEU A 150 8.26 -19.55 -15.06
N TYR A 151 8.41 -19.55 -16.39
CA TYR A 151 8.89 -20.67 -17.20
C TYR A 151 8.30 -22.02 -16.75
N SER A 152 9.15 -22.95 -16.30
CA SER A 152 8.77 -24.29 -15.84
C SER A 152 7.79 -24.34 -14.64
N PHE A 153 7.55 -23.24 -13.93
CA PHE A 153 6.55 -23.18 -12.85
C PHE A 153 5.14 -22.82 -13.35
N GLN A 154 5.00 -22.25 -14.55
CA GLN A 154 3.70 -21.82 -15.05
C GLN A 154 2.78 -23.03 -15.24
N GLY A 155 1.51 -22.85 -14.88
CA GLY A 155 0.51 -23.90 -14.96
C GLY A 155 0.51 -24.85 -13.77
N LEU A 156 1.44 -24.76 -12.83
CA LEU A 156 1.42 -25.62 -11.62
C LEU A 156 0.59 -25.00 -10.49
N LEU A 157 -0.12 -25.84 -9.76
CA LEU A 157 -0.60 -25.52 -8.42
C LEU A 157 0.61 -25.39 -7.47
N LYS A 158 0.44 -24.63 -6.39
CA LYS A 158 1.53 -24.40 -5.43
C LYS A 158 2.09 -25.69 -4.84
N HIS A 159 1.23 -26.67 -4.55
CA HIS A 159 1.67 -27.96 -4.00
C HIS A 159 2.42 -28.80 -5.04
N GLU A 160 2.00 -28.77 -6.31
CA GLU A 160 2.70 -29.43 -7.42
C GLU A 160 4.08 -28.81 -7.64
N GLY A 161 4.17 -27.47 -7.65
CA GLY A 161 5.45 -26.76 -7.77
C GLY A 161 6.41 -27.09 -6.63
N LYS A 162 5.91 -27.16 -5.39
CA LYS A 162 6.69 -27.58 -4.23
C LYS A 162 7.19 -29.02 -4.36
N ALA A 163 6.32 -29.95 -4.77
CA ALA A 163 6.67 -31.36 -4.94
C ALA A 163 7.70 -31.57 -6.05
N LYS A 164 7.55 -30.86 -7.17
CA LYS A 164 8.40 -31.03 -8.37
C LYS A 164 9.75 -30.33 -8.25
N PHE A 165 9.81 -29.14 -7.64
CA PHE A 165 11.00 -28.28 -7.66
C PHE A 165 11.62 -27.98 -6.28
N GLY A 166 11.02 -28.46 -5.19
CA GLY A 166 11.59 -28.47 -3.84
C GLY A 166 12.41 -27.23 -3.46
N PRO A 167 13.76 -27.30 -3.41
CA PRO A 167 14.62 -26.16 -3.08
C PRO A 167 14.42 -24.91 -3.95
N ALA A 168 14.26 -25.06 -5.26
CA ALA A 168 14.05 -23.94 -6.16
C ALA A 168 12.71 -23.24 -5.87
N PHE A 169 11.66 -24.01 -5.59
CA PHE A 169 10.38 -23.45 -5.16
C PHE A 169 10.51 -22.69 -3.83
N ARG A 170 11.32 -23.20 -2.89
CA ARG A 170 11.60 -22.50 -1.62
C ARG A 170 12.37 -21.20 -1.85
N GLN A 171 13.37 -21.19 -2.72
CA GLN A 171 14.10 -19.96 -3.07
C GLN A 171 13.14 -18.92 -3.68
N TRP A 172 12.27 -19.32 -4.60
CA TRP A 172 11.22 -18.46 -5.13
C TRP A 172 10.30 -17.87 -4.05
N GLN A 173 10.12 -18.54 -2.90
CA GLN A 173 9.31 -18.03 -1.80
C GLN A 173 10.04 -17.01 -0.92
N VAL A 174 11.31 -17.25 -0.60
CA VAL A 174 12.04 -16.50 0.43
C VAL A 174 13.06 -15.51 -0.12
N ASP A 175 13.56 -15.73 -1.34
CA ASP A 175 14.56 -14.92 -2.01
C ASP A 175 14.29 -14.86 -3.52
N ALA A 176 13.12 -14.32 -3.86
CA ALA A 176 12.65 -14.24 -5.23
C ALA A 176 13.52 -13.32 -6.12
N ALA A 177 14.23 -12.34 -5.54
CA ALA A 177 15.10 -11.43 -6.28
C ALA A 177 16.36 -12.13 -6.84
N ASN A 178 16.85 -13.17 -6.16
CA ASN A 178 17.98 -13.99 -6.60
C ASN A 178 17.57 -15.37 -7.14
N PHE A 179 16.27 -15.64 -7.22
CA PHE A 179 15.75 -16.88 -7.78
C PHE A 179 16.10 -16.99 -9.26
N ASN A 180 16.76 -18.09 -9.62
CA ASN A 180 17.03 -18.46 -11.01
C ASN A 180 16.15 -19.64 -11.43
N ILE A 181 15.57 -19.56 -12.61
CA ILE A 181 14.84 -20.67 -13.24
C ILE A 181 15.13 -20.66 -14.74
N ASP A 182 15.49 -21.82 -15.27
CA ASP A 182 15.76 -22.01 -16.70
C ASP A 182 16.79 -20.99 -17.26
N GLY A 183 17.77 -20.57 -16.44
CA GLY A 183 18.80 -19.59 -16.81
C GLY A 183 18.39 -18.12 -16.61
N HIS A 184 17.16 -17.85 -16.19
CA HIS A 184 16.59 -16.51 -16.04
C HIS A 184 16.51 -16.06 -14.59
N TYR A 185 16.51 -14.73 -14.37
CA TYR A 185 16.25 -14.11 -13.07
C TYR A 185 14.94 -13.32 -13.12
N PRO A 186 13.77 -13.97 -12.95
CA PRO A 186 12.48 -13.40 -13.32
C PRO A 186 12.17 -12.03 -12.69
N VAL A 187 12.55 -11.82 -11.42
CA VAL A 187 12.28 -10.56 -10.71
C VAL A 187 13.18 -9.44 -11.22
N ARG A 188 14.45 -9.72 -11.51
CA ARG A 188 15.38 -8.72 -12.05
C ARG A 188 14.97 -8.30 -13.46
N GLU A 189 14.60 -9.27 -14.29
CA GLU A 189 14.04 -9.05 -15.63
C GLU A 189 12.76 -8.21 -15.57
N LEU A 190 11.87 -8.50 -14.63
CA LEU A 190 10.63 -7.74 -14.40
C LEU A 190 10.91 -6.27 -14.02
N TRP A 191 11.90 -5.99 -13.18
CA TRP A 191 12.31 -4.62 -12.85
C TRP A 191 12.87 -3.88 -14.07
N GLY A 192 13.66 -4.57 -14.91
CA GLY A 192 14.09 -4.04 -16.20
C GLY A 192 12.91 -3.63 -17.09
N ARG A 193 11.92 -4.53 -17.25
CA ARG A 193 10.71 -4.24 -18.04
C ARG A 193 9.88 -3.10 -17.47
N ALA A 194 9.73 -3.01 -16.16
CA ALA A 194 9.02 -1.89 -15.53
C ALA A 194 9.66 -0.53 -15.88
N ARG A 195 11.00 -0.45 -15.92
CA ARG A 195 11.71 0.75 -16.38
C ARG A 195 11.41 1.07 -17.84
N ASN A 196 11.43 0.06 -18.72
CA ASN A 196 11.08 0.24 -20.13
C ASN A 196 9.63 0.73 -20.32
N CYS A 197 8.67 0.18 -19.55
CA CYS A 197 7.29 0.66 -19.55
C CYS A 197 7.22 2.15 -19.20
N TRP A 198 7.93 2.58 -18.15
CA TRP A 198 7.95 3.99 -17.78
C TRP A 198 8.52 4.89 -18.87
N THR A 199 9.58 4.47 -19.56
CA THR A 199 10.12 5.22 -20.71
C THR A 199 9.03 5.47 -21.76
N LYS A 200 8.23 4.45 -22.11
CA LYS A 200 7.17 4.56 -23.12
C LYS A 200 5.99 5.38 -22.62
N ILE A 201 5.49 5.10 -21.41
CA ILE A 201 4.35 5.78 -20.81
C ILE A 201 4.62 7.28 -20.64
N LEU A 202 5.81 7.65 -20.15
CA LEU A 202 6.18 9.04 -19.91
C LEU A 202 6.54 9.79 -21.21
N ALA A 203 6.96 9.08 -22.25
CA ALA A 203 7.21 9.68 -23.57
C ALA A 203 5.93 9.95 -24.38
N HIS A 204 4.83 9.23 -24.10
CA HIS A 204 3.54 9.49 -24.74
C HIS A 204 3.06 10.92 -24.46
N GLU A 205 2.25 11.54 -25.33
CA GLU A 205 1.83 12.94 -25.13
C GLU A 205 0.72 13.12 -24.08
N SER A 206 -0.15 12.11 -23.93
CA SER A 206 -1.25 12.05 -22.96
C SER A 206 -0.85 12.42 -21.53
N LYS A 207 -1.73 13.15 -20.83
CA LYS A 207 -1.50 13.59 -19.45
C LYS A 207 -2.14 12.66 -18.45
N SER A 208 -3.28 12.05 -18.77
CA SER A 208 -3.96 11.07 -17.93
C SER A 208 -3.94 9.69 -18.59
N VAL A 209 -3.23 8.76 -17.96
CA VAL A 209 -2.93 7.44 -18.52
C VAL A 209 -3.52 6.35 -17.65
N LEU A 210 -4.35 5.48 -18.22
CA LEU A 210 -4.76 4.21 -17.61
C LEU A 210 -3.76 3.12 -18.03
N VAL A 211 -3.35 2.27 -17.08
CA VAL A 211 -2.51 1.09 -17.35
C VAL A 211 -3.14 -0.12 -16.70
N VAL A 212 -3.50 -1.13 -17.48
CA VAL A 212 -4.07 -2.38 -16.98
C VAL A 212 -3.10 -3.53 -17.19
N ALA A 213 -2.66 -4.15 -16.10
CA ALA A 213 -1.65 -5.20 -16.13
C ALA A 213 -1.82 -6.22 -14.98
N HIS A 214 -0.72 -6.60 -14.32
CA HIS A 214 -0.69 -7.78 -13.43
C HIS A 214 -0.06 -7.48 -12.07
N ASN A 215 -0.13 -8.48 -11.18
CA ASN A 215 0.34 -8.32 -9.81
C ASN A 215 1.83 -7.98 -9.75
N ALA A 216 2.70 -8.79 -10.35
CA ALA A 216 4.14 -8.58 -10.22
C ALA A 216 4.61 -7.31 -10.95
N VAL A 217 4.13 -7.10 -12.17
CA VAL A 217 4.54 -5.92 -12.97
C VAL A 217 4.05 -4.60 -12.36
N ASN A 218 2.84 -4.53 -11.78
CA ASN A 218 2.40 -3.33 -11.08
C ASN A 218 3.24 -3.06 -9.84
N GLN A 219 3.66 -4.10 -9.11
CA GLN A 219 4.60 -3.93 -8.00
C GLN A 219 5.93 -3.36 -8.47
N ALA A 220 6.48 -3.89 -9.57
CA ALA A 220 7.73 -3.39 -10.14
C ALA A 220 7.58 -1.95 -10.65
N LEU A 221 6.46 -1.59 -11.28
CA LEU A 221 6.16 -0.23 -11.73
C LEU A 221 6.13 0.74 -10.54
N VAL A 222 5.36 0.44 -9.49
CA VAL A 222 5.29 1.29 -8.29
C VAL A 222 6.67 1.36 -7.61
N ALA A 223 7.33 0.22 -7.40
CA ALA A 223 8.64 0.15 -6.74
C ALA A 223 9.69 0.99 -7.48
N THR A 224 9.83 0.80 -8.79
CA THR A 224 10.79 1.56 -9.61
C THR A 224 10.49 3.05 -9.64
N ALA A 225 9.21 3.45 -9.64
CA ALA A 225 8.82 4.85 -9.58
C ALA A 225 9.23 5.52 -8.26
N ILE A 226 9.15 4.80 -7.13
CA ILE A 226 9.49 5.34 -5.81
C ILE A 226 10.90 4.97 -5.34
N GLY A 227 11.75 4.45 -6.24
CA GLY A 227 13.17 4.18 -5.98
C GLY A 227 13.48 2.89 -5.21
N LEU A 228 12.55 1.92 -5.19
CA LEU A 228 12.74 0.63 -4.51
C LEU A 228 13.28 -0.46 -5.44
N GLY A 229 14.27 -1.20 -4.95
CA GLY A 229 14.90 -2.30 -5.66
C GLY A 229 14.10 -3.61 -5.64
N THR A 230 14.67 -4.63 -6.28
CA THR A 230 14.05 -5.96 -6.45
C THR A 230 13.76 -6.70 -5.13
N GLU A 231 14.46 -6.35 -4.06
CA GLU A 231 14.26 -6.85 -2.70
C GLU A 231 12.88 -6.51 -2.13
N TYR A 232 12.19 -5.51 -2.69
CA TYR A 232 10.83 -5.14 -2.32
C TYR A 232 9.74 -5.93 -3.04
N PHE A 233 10.12 -6.92 -3.88
CA PHE A 233 9.16 -7.78 -4.54
C PHE A 233 8.28 -8.52 -3.52
N ARG A 234 6.95 -8.49 -3.74
CA ARG A 234 5.87 -8.99 -2.86
C ARG A 234 5.65 -8.23 -1.56
N ILE A 235 6.31 -7.09 -1.36
CA ILE A 235 6.00 -6.21 -0.23
C ILE A 235 4.77 -5.37 -0.53
N LEU A 236 4.75 -4.72 -1.70
CA LEU A 236 3.61 -3.90 -2.16
C LEU A 236 2.50 -4.81 -2.66
N LEU A 237 1.41 -4.97 -1.91
CA LEU A 237 0.30 -5.79 -2.35
C LEU A 237 -0.44 -5.15 -3.54
N GLN A 238 -0.92 -5.99 -4.47
CA GLN A 238 -1.81 -5.59 -5.56
C GLN A 238 -2.96 -6.59 -5.63
N SER A 239 -4.15 -6.19 -5.21
CA SER A 239 -5.38 -6.98 -5.25
C SER A 239 -5.94 -7.04 -6.68
N ASN A 240 -6.76 -8.05 -7.00
CA ASN A 240 -7.46 -8.06 -8.29
C ASN A 240 -8.31 -6.80 -8.44
N CYS A 241 -8.21 -6.13 -9.59
CA CYS A 241 -8.79 -4.80 -9.85
C CYS A 241 -8.38 -3.71 -8.85
N GLY A 242 -7.31 -3.93 -8.08
CA GLY A 242 -6.71 -2.91 -7.22
C GLY A 242 -6.09 -1.78 -8.05
N VAL A 243 -6.28 -0.56 -7.59
CA VAL A 243 -5.89 0.69 -8.24
C VAL A 243 -4.74 1.35 -7.48
N SER A 244 -3.69 1.72 -8.20
CA SER A 244 -2.61 2.57 -7.71
C SER A 244 -2.49 3.80 -8.61
N VAL A 245 -2.21 4.98 -8.05
CA VAL A 245 -2.11 6.23 -8.83
C VAL A 245 -0.83 6.95 -8.48
N LEU A 246 -0.07 7.27 -9.52
CA LEU A 246 1.16 8.04 -9.44
C LEU A 246 1.02 9.31 -10.26
N ASP A 247 1.41 10.44 -9.67
CA ASP A 247 1.59 11.69 -10.40
C ASP A 247 3.07 11.94 -10.63
N PHE A 248 3.41 12.28 -11.87
CA PHE A 248 4.74 12.69 -12.30
C PHE A 248 4.69 14.18 -12.62
N ILE A 249 5.47 14.98 -11.91
CA ILE A 249 5.46 16.44 -11.97
C ILE A 249 6.79 16.90 -12.56
N PRO A 250 6.80 17.70 -13.65
CA PRO A 250 8.03 18.19 -14.26
C PRO A 250 8.80 19.06 -13.27
N ARG A 251 10.13 19.02 -13.36
CA ARG A 251 11.01 19.92 -12.62
C ARG A 251 11.48 21.06 -13.51
N ALA A 252 11.60 22.25 -12.94
CA ALA A 252 12.10 23.43 -13.64
C ALA A 252 13.56 23.28 -14.12
N ASP A 253 14.34 22.43 -13.45
CA ASP A 253 15.74 22.13 -13.79
C ASP A 253 15.89 21.13 -14.95
N GLY A 254 14.78 20.63 -15.53
CA GLY A 254 14.81 19.63 -16.59
C GLY A 254 15.30 18.25 -16.15
N GLY A 255 15.36 18.00 -14.84
CA GLY A 255 15.68 16.68 -14.27
C GLY A 255 14.52 15.69 -14.31
N SER A 256 14.74 14.50 -13.73
CA SER A 256 13.69 13.49 -13.58
C SER A 256 12.48 14.06 -12.81
N PRO A 257 11.24 13.76 -13.23
CA PRO A 257 10.05 14.30 -12.58
C PRO A 257 10.00 13.98 -11.08
N LEU A 258 9.39 14.89 -10.33
CA LEU A 258 8.95 14.60 -8.96
C LEU A 258 7.81 13.58 -9.03
N ILE A 259 7.88 12.53 -8.22
CA ILE A 259 6.91 11.43 -8.23
C ILE A 259 6.13 11.45 -6.91
N CYS A 260 4.80 11.46 -7.02
CA CYS A 260 3.89 11.33 -5.90
C CYS A 260 3.08 10.05 -6.04
N LEU A 261 3.10 9.19 -5.01
CA LEU A 261 2.21 8.03 -4.92
C LEU A 261 0.94 8.44 -4.17
N ASN A 262 -0.10 8.81 -4.92
CA ASN A 262 -1.36 9.28 -4.36
C ASN A 262 -2.23 8.13 -3.82
N ARG A 263 -2.32 7.04 -4.59
CA ARG A 263 -3.12 5.87 -4.24
C ARG A 263 -2.28 4.61 -4.34
N LEU A 264 -2.39 3.72 -3.35
CA LEU A 264 -1.73 2.42 -3.37
C LEU A 264 -2.75 1.31 -3.11
N ASN A 265 -2.99 0.47 -4.12
CA ASN A 265 -3.80 -0.74 -4.01
C ASN A 265 -5.21 -0.52 -3.45
N GLN A 266 -5.88 0.55 -3.87
CA GLN A 266 -7.29 0.80 -3.55
C GLN A 266 -8.15 -0.26 -4.24
N THR A 267 -8.87 -1.07 -3.48
CA THR A 267 -9.62 -2.21 -4.02
C THR A 267 -11.09 -1.89 -4.30
N PRO A 268 -11.75 -2.59 -5.22
CA PRO A 268 -13.20 -2.49 -5.40
C PRO A 268 -14.02 -3.05 -4.22
N GLY A 269 -13.40 -3.81 -3.31
CA GLY A 269 -14.00 -4.18 -2.04
C GLY A 269 -13.79 -3.12 -0.96
N SER A 270 -14.56 -3.21 0.13
CA SER A 270 -14.41 -2.32 1.28
C SER A 270 -12.95 -2.29 1.79
N PRO A 271 -12.36 -1.10 2.03
CA PRO A 271 -10.99 -0.97 2.53
C PRO A 271 -10.82 -1.57 3.93
N VAL A 272 -11.93 -1.79 4.63
CA VAL A 272 -12.00 -2.35 5.97
C VAL A 272 -12.56 -3.77 6.00
N ALA A 273 -12.82 -4.41 4.85
CA ALA A 273 -13.37 -5.77 4.79
C ALA A 273 -12.62 -6.74 5.71
N THR A 274 -13.37 -7.54 6.47
CA THR A 274 -12.84 -8.58 7.34
C THR A 274 -12.47 -9.81 6.49
N GLY A 275 -11.27 -10.39 6.71
CA GLY A 275 -10.84 -11.60 6.00
C GLY A 275 -9.49 -11.48 5.27
N SER A 276 -9.30 -12.27 4.22
CA SER A 276 -8.04 -12.33 3.47
C SER A 276 -8.04 -11.35 2.30
N SER A 277 -7.09 -10.41 2.30
CA SER A 277 -6.81 -9.55 1.14
C SER A 277 -5.62 -10.11 0.35
N ALA A 278 -5.76 -10.23 -0.97
CA ALA A 278 -4.74 -10.81 -1.86
C ALA A 278 -4.17 -12.18 -1.39
N GLY A 279 -4.99 -12.99 -0.69
CA GLY A 279 -4.59 -14.30 -0.18
C GLY A 279 -3.71 -14.29 1.08
N ARG A 280 -3.54 -13.14 1.75
CA ARG A 280 -2.87 -13.04 3.06
C ARG A 280 -3.88 -12.87 4.19
N ARG A 281 -3.65 -13.51 5.34
CA ARG A 281 -4.40 -13.29 6.59
C ARG A 281 -3.67 -12.23 7.42
N THR A 282 -4.40 -11.25 7.93
CA THR A 282 -3.84 -10.19 8.80
C THR A 282 -4.01 -10.57 10.26
N SER A 283 -2.92 -10.72 11.01
CA SER A 283 -2.97 -10.91 12.47
C SER A 283 -3.14 -9.60 13.23
N ARG A 284 -2.72 -8.48 12.62
CA ARG A 284 -2.89 -7.11 13.11
C ARG A 284 -3.19 -6.18 11.93
N ARG A 285 -3.93 -5.11 12.18
CA ARG A 285 -4.27 -4.08 11.20
C ARG A 285 -3.90 -2.72 11.77
N ILE A 286 -3.15 -1.95 11.00
CA ILE A 286 -2.87 -0.53 11.29
C ILE A 286 -3.66 0.25 10.26
N ILE A 287 -4.44 1.23 10.73
CA ILE A 287 -5.23 2.13 9.89
C ILE A 287 -4.67 3.52 10.12
N LEU A 288 -4.24 4.15 9.04
CA LEU A 288 -3.78 5.54 9.06
C LEU A 288 -4.97 6.42 8.72
N VAL A 289 -5.27 7.37 9.59
CA VAL A 289 -6.39 8.30 9.45
C VAL A 289 -5.81 9.70 9.28
N CYS A 290 -6.26 10.41 8.26
CA CYS A 290 -5.93 11.83 8.10
C CYS A 290 -6.72 12.63 9.14
N GLN A 291 -6.10 13.67 9.71
CA GLN A 291 -6.82 14.61 10.56
C GLN A 291 -7.94 15.32 9.77
N GLY A 292 -9.03 15.66 10.45
CA GLY A 292 -10.08 16.50 9.87
C GLY A 292 -9.54 17.88 9.46
N SER A 293 -10.16 18.48 8.43
CA SER A 293 -9.75 19.78 7.90
C SER A 293 -9.75 20.91 8.94
N THR A 294 -8.77 21.82 8.84
CA THR A 294 -8.63 23.04 9.65
C THR A 294 -8.95 24.30 8.82
N GLN A 295 -8.91 25.51 9.40
CA GLN A 295 -9.39 26.74 8.76
C GLN A 295 -8.55 27.30 7.59
N ASP A 296 -7.42 26.70 7.20
CA ASP A 296 -6.68 27.09 5.98
C ASP A 296 -6.24 25.84 5.19
N SER A 297 -6.90 25.56 4.07
CA SER A 297 -6.56 24.44 3.18
C SER A 297 -5.48 24.77 2.13
N GLU A 298 -4.99 26.01 2.09
CA GLU A 298 -3.92 26.49 1.19
C GLU A 298 -2.60 26.81 1.91
N ALA A 299 -2.35 26.21 3.07
CA ALA A 299 -1.11 26.43 3.79
C ALA A 299 0.04 25.56 3.24
N THR A 300 1.03 26.22 2.64
CA THR A 300 2.41 25.72 2.46
C THR A 300 2.86 24.95 3.71
N VAL A 301 3.62 23.85 3.54
CA VAL A 301 4.16 22.94 4.59
C VAL A 301 4.74 23.67 5.83
N SER A 302 5.09 24.94 5.69
CA SER A 302 5.58 25.88 6.70
C SER A 302 4.58 26.32 7.79
N LYS A 303 3.28 25.98 7.73
CA LYS A 303 2.26 26.34 8.74
C LYS A 303 1.51 25.11 9.31
N LEU A 304 2.24 24.05 9.67
CA LEU A 304 1.70 22.95 10.50
C LEU A 304 1.53 23.41 11.97
N GLY A 305 0.75 24.46 12.19
CA GLY A 305 0.39 24.92 13.53
C GLY A 305 -0.73 24.08 14.13
N ASP A 306 -0.82 24.10 15.45
CA ASP A 306 -1.82 23.44 16.31
C ASP A 306 -3.27 23.97 16.11
N GLN A 307 -3.77 23.92 14.88
CA GLN A 307 -5.04 24.50 14.50
C GLN A 307 -6.23 23.63 14.92
N GLN A 308 -7.32 24.29 15.31
CA GLN A 308 -8.57 23.63 15.62
C GLN A 308 -9.25 23.11 14.35
N MET A 309 -9.91 21.96 14.46
CA MET A 309 -10.70 21.38 13.38
C MET A 309 -11.93 22.26 13.07
N ASN A 310 -12.20 22.47 11.79
CA ASN A 310 -13.41 23.18 11.34
C ASN A 310 -14.62 22.22 11.26
N MET A 311 -15.82 22.74 10.96
CA MET A 311 -17.04 21.93 10.88
C MET A 311 -16.95 20.80 9.84
N LEU A 312 -16.31 21.04 8.69
CA LEU A 312 -16.08 20.01 7.67
C LEU A 312 -15.18 18.90 8.23
N GLY A 313 -14.14 19.27 8.97
CA GLY A 313 -13.23 18.32 9.61
C GLY A 313 -13.95 17.43 10.62
N VAL A 314 -14.88 18.00 11.40
CA VAL A 314 -15.70 17.24 12.36
C VAL A 314 -16.55 16.20 11.63
N ILE A 315 -17.20 16.59 10.53
CA ILE A 315 -17.99 15.68 9.70
C ILE A 315 -17.09 14.59 9.09
N GLN A 316 -15.90 14.93 8.62
CA GLN A 316 -14.92 13.97 8.09
C GLN A 316 -14.49 12.95 9.15
N ALA A 317 -14.21 13.40 10.37
CA ALA A 317 -13.86 12.54 11.49
C ALA A 317 -15.01 11.60 11.87
N GLN A 318 -16.25 12.11 11.91
CA GLN A 318 -17.44 11.28 12.17
C GLN A 318 -17.65 10.23 11.08
N LYS A 319 -17.55 10.60 9.80
CA LYS A 319 -17.68 9.66 8.68
C LYS A 319 -16.58 8.61 8.67
N THR A 320 -15.37 8.99 9.06
CA THR A 320 -14.28 8.03 9.27
C THR A 320 -14.62 7.07 10.41
N ALA A 321 -15.14 7.57 11.52
CA ALA A 321 -15.54 6.73 12.64
C ALA A 321 -16.64 5.74 12.27
N GLU A 322 -17.66 6.19 11.52
CA GLU A 322 -18.71 5.35 10.95
C GLU A 322 -18.16 4.23 10.06
N LEU A 323 -17.22 4.55 9.16
CA LEU A 323 -16.56 3.57 8.30
C LEU A 323 -15.81 2.49 9.10
N LEU A 324 -15.32 2.84 10.29
CA LEU A 324 -14.59 1.94 11.16
C LEU A 324 -15.51 1.13 12.09
N LEU A 325 -16.84 1.32 12.09
CA LEU A 325 -17.77 0.65 13.01
C LEU A 325 -17.72 -0.88 12.91
N ASP A 326 -17.59 -1.41 11.69
CA ASP A 326 -17.47 -2.85 11.47
C ASP A 326 -16.12 -3.42 11.93
N LEU A 327 -15.21 -2.56 12.38
CA LEU A 327 -13.90 -2.95 12.90
C LEU A 327 -13.87 -2.96 14.42
N LYS A 328 -13.18 -3.97 14.93
CA LYS A 328 -12.81 -4.08 16.33
C LYS A 328 -11.58 -3.22 16.61
N VAL A 329 -11.70 -1.89 16.61
CA VAL A 329 -10.59 -0.98 16.99
C VAL A 329 -10.25 -1.18 18.47
N SER A 330 -8.99 -1.47 18.79
CA SER A 330 -8.52 -1.68 20.18
C SER A 330 -7.69 -0.52 20.73
N THR A 331 -6.99 0.18 19.84
CA THR A 331 -6.02 1.21 20.19
C THR A 331 -6.04 2.28 19.12
N ILE A 332 -6.07 3.54 19.53
CA ILE A 332 -5.90 4.71 18.67
C ILE A 332 -4.64 5.45 19.13
N ILE A 333 -3.79 5.78 18.17
CA ILE A 333 -2.54 6.52 18.39
C ILE A 333 -2.64 7.82 17.61
N SER A 334 -2.43 8.96 18.28
CA SER A 334 -2.49 10.29 17.67
C SER A 334 -1.29 11.16 18.01
N SER A 335 -0.98 12.10 17.11
CA SER A 335 -0.14 13.25 17.45
C SER A 335 -0.89 14.13 18.46
N PRO A 336 -0.17 14.88 19.32
CA PRO A 336 -0.78 15.81 20.26
C PRO A 336 -1.45 17.03 19.59
N ASN A 337 -1.28 17.24 18.28
CA ASN A 337 -1.91 18.36 17.57
C ASN A 337 -3.44 18.32 17.70
N ASN A 338 -4.05 19.48 17.90
CA ASN A 338 -5.47 19.66 18.19
C ASN A 338 -6.38 18.94 17.19
N ALA A 339 -6.19 19.14 15.89
CA ALA A 339 -7.00 18.48 14.87
C ALA A 339 -6.81 16.94 14.87
N CYS A 340 -5.59 16.45 15.06
CA CYS A 340 -5.29 15.02 15.22
C CYS A 340 -5.98 14.44 16.47
N ALA A 341 -5.81 15.08 17.63
CA ALA A 341 -6.38 14.65 18.90
C ALA A 341 -7.92 14.70 18.89
N GLN A 342 -8.52 15.71 18.27
CA GLN A 342 -9.97 15.81 18.08
C GLN A 342 -10.49 14.72 17.16
N THR A 343 -9.79 14.44 16.04
CA THR A 343 -10.15 13.32 15.13
C THR A 343 -10.15 12.01 15.89
N ALA A 344 -9.07 11.74 16.64
CA ALA A 344 -8.90 10.53 17.42
C ALA A 344 -9.98 10.38 18.51
N THR A 345 -10.33 11.48 19.19
CA THR A 345 -11.40 11.51 20.21
C THR A 345 -12.77 11.19 19.60
N ILE A 346 -13.12 11.78 18.46
CA ILE A 346 -14.38 11.50 17.74
C ILE A 346 -14.47 10.02 17.38
N ILE A 347 -13.39 9.44 16.84
CA ILE A 347 -13.35 8.02 16.48
C ILE A 347 -13.51 7.14 17.72
N SER A 348 -12.80 7.45 18.82
CA SER A 348 -12.91 6.71 20.08
C SER A 348 -14.35 6.70 20.60
N GLN A 349 -15.00 7.86 20.67
CA GLN A 349 -16.36 7.99 21.20
C GLN A 349 -17.39 7.18 20.39
N VAL A 350 -17.28 7.21 19.05
CA VAL A 350 -18.18 6.44 18.18
C VAL A 350 -17.95 4.93 18.34
N GLN A 351 -16.69 4.50 18.44
CA GLN A 351 -16.34 3.09 18.66
C GLN A 351 -16.83 2.56 20.01
N GLU A 352 -16.75 3.37 21.07
CA GLU A 352 -17.25 3.02 22.41
C GLU A 352 -18.78 2.97 22.46
N ALA A 353 -19.47 3.84 21.69
CA ALA A 353 -20.93 3.90 21.65
C ALA A 353 -21.58 2.78 20.82
N ALA A 354 -20.90 2.27 19.79
CA ALA A 354 -21.43 1.27 18.86
C ALA A 354 -21.88 -0.04 19.54
N ASP A 355 -21.23 -0.41 20.65
CA ASP A 355 -21.51 -1.64 21.39
C ASP A 355 -22.59 -1.46 22.48
N CYS A 356 -23.20 -0.27 22.63
CA CYS A 356 -24.19 0.06 23.68
C CYS A 356 -25.67 -0.15 23.27
N LEU A 357 -25.95 -0.75 22.10
CA LEU A 357 -27.30 -0.91 21.55
C LEU A 357 -27.93 -2.31 21.78
N GLY A 358 -27.34 -3.16 22.62
CA GLY A 358 -27.85 -4.48 23.00
C GLY A 358 -28.28 -4.59 24.48
N ALA A 359 -28.98 -5.65 24.87
CA ALA A 359 -29.42 -5.84 26.26
C ALA A 359 -28.28 -6.25 27.24
N ASP A 360 -27.13 -6.71 26.72
CA ASP A 360 -26.01 -7.28 27.50
C ASP A 360 -24.67 -6.51 27.31
N CYS A 361 -24.73 -5.19 27.11
CA CYS A 361 -23.56 -4.40 26.71
C CYS A 361 -22.47 -4.33 27.79
N VAL A 362 -21.30 -4.88 27.51
CA VAL A 362 -20.06 -4.56 28.22
C VAL A 362 -19.42 -3.36 27.51
N PRO A 363 -19.22 -2.21 28.19
CA PRO A 363 -18.54 -1.06 27.59
C PRO A 363 -17.17 -1.47 27.07
N ARG A 364 -16.91 -1.21 25.80
CA ARG A 364 -15.65 -1.53 25.16
C ARG A 364 -14.75 -0.31 25.16
N TYR A 365 -13.74 -0.29 26.03
CA TYR A 365 -12.78 0.81 26.10
C TYR A 365 -11.81 0.77 24.93
N VAL A 366 -11.61 1.92 24.27
CA VAL A 366 -10.57 2.08 23.25
C VAL A 366 -9.35 2.73 23.89
N GLU A 367 -8.20 2.05 23.84
CA GLU A 367 -6.97 2.62 24.40
C GLU A 367 -6.48 3.79 23.55
N MET A 368 -6.45 4.99 24.13
CA MET A 368 -5.92 6.20 23.48
C MET A 368 -4.47 6.45 23.91
N LYS A 369 -3.58 6.66 22.93
CA LYS A 369 -2.16 7.01 23.17
C LYS A 369 -1.76 8.23 22.35
N ASN A 370 -1.21 9.24 23.01
CA ASN A 370 -0.57 10.37 22.34
C ASN A 370 0.93 10.12 22.21
N ILE A 371 1.48 10.33 21.02
CA ILE A 371 2.93 10.24 20.76
C ILE A 371 3.42 11.61 20.30
N PRO A 372 4.21 12.34 21.11
CA PRO A 372 4.67 13.69 20.79
C PRO A 372 5.44 13.80 19.47
N ASP A 373 6.30 12.81 19.17
CA ASP A 373 7.17 12.82 17.98
C ASP A 373 6.54 12.13 16.76
N LEU A 374 5.21 12.01 16.72
CA LEU A 374 4.52 11.43 15.56
C LEU A 374 4.43 12.42 14.38
N ASP A 375 4.70 13.70 14.63
CA ASP A 375 4.63 14.75 13.62
C ASP A 375 5.89 14.81 12.76
N VAL A 376 5.68 14.86 11.44
CA VAL A 376 6.73 14.80 10.42
C VAL A 376 7.38 16.18 10.17
N ALA A 377 7.03 17.20 10.96
CA ALA A 377 7.42 18.59 10.73
C ALA A 377 8.95 18.80 10.65
N GLU A 378 9.74 18.00 11.38
CA GLU A 378 11.20 18.08 11.35
C GLU A 378 11.82 17.48 10.07
N ILE A 379 11.14 16.55 9.39
CA ILE A 379 11.65 15.91 8.15
C ILE A 379 11.53 16.84 6.93
N PHE A 380 10.62 17.81 6.98
CA PHE A 380 10.35 18.76 5.89
C PHE A 380 11.09 20.09 6.01
N GLN A 381 11.88 20.31 7.07
CA GLN A 381 12.76 21.48 7.10
C GLN A 381 13.86 21.33 6.02
N PRO A 382 14.08 22.33 5.16
CA PRO A 382 15.15 22.28 4.18
C PRO A 382 16.47 22.23 4.94
N SER A 383 17.10 21.05 4.99
CA SER A 383 18.46 20.93 5.47
C SER A 383 19.35 21.83 4.60
N THR A 384 19.91 22.89 5.16
CA THR A 384 20.86 23.82 4.51
C THR A 384 22.18 23.17 4.12
N LYS A 385 22.30 21.84 4.20
CA LYS A 385 23.47 21.09 3.76
C LYS A 385 23.23 20.61 2.34
N MET A 386 24.11 21.03 1.42
CA MET A 386 24.21 20.46 0.08
C MET A 386 24.35 18.93 0.18
N ILE A 387 23.31 18.21 -0.23
CA ILE A 387 23.32 16.76 -0.39
C ILE A 387 23.66 16.48 -1.87
N PRO A 388 24.56 15.53 -2.20
CA PRO A 388 24.96 15.27 -3.58
C PRO A 388 23.78 14.89 -4.46
N ALA A 389 23.78 15.35 -5.71
CA ALA A 389 22.82 14.97 -6.74
C ALA A 389 22.77 13.44 -6.88
N GLY A 390 21.60 12.84 -6.66
CA GLY A 390 21.41 11.39 -6.85
C GLY A 390 20.25 10.74 -6.09
N HIS A 391 19.63 11.42 -5.12
CA HIS A 391 18.53 10.84 -4.34
C HIS A 391 17.17 11.41 -4.76
N ASN A 392 16.37 10.60 -5.45
CA ASN A 392 14.95 10.87 -5.69
C ASN A 392 14.20 10.82 -4.36
N ARG A 393 13.71 11.97 -3.86
CA ARG A 393 12.74 11.99 -2.75
C ARG A 393 11.35 11.73 -3.31
N CYS A 394 10.74 10.61 -2.93
CA CYS A 394 9.31 10.37 -3.13
C CYS A 394 8.55 11.07 -1.99
N PHE A 395 7.58 11.91 -2.35
CA PHE A 395 6.67 12.52 -1.38
C PHE A 395 5.35 11.75 -1.41
N ILE A 396 4.90 11.26 -0.26
CA ILE A 396 3.54 10.76 -0.10
C ILE A 396 2.71 11.99 0.24
N SER A 397 2.03 12.57 -0.75
CA SER A 397 1.04 13.62 -0.48
C SER A 397 -0.30 12.95 -0.18
N THR A 398 -0.88 13.23 0.99
CA THR A 398 -2.24 12.81 1.33
C THR A 398 -3.19 13.99 1.28
N PRO A 399 -3.90 14.21 0.16
CA PRO A 399 -5.19 14.87 0.17
C PRO A 399 -6.26 13.86 -0.27
N TRP A 400 -6.87 13.18 0.70
CA TRP A 400 -7.99 12.28 0.43
C TRP A 400 -9.29 12.92 0.91
N LEU A 401 -9.99 13.55 -0.03
CA LEU A 401 -11.41 13.84 0.14
C LEU A 401 -12.15 12.55 -0.23
N VAL A 402 -12.70 11.84 0.76
CA VAL A 402 -13.63 10.73 0.53
C VAL A 402 -14.90 11.34 -0.09
N LYS A 403 -14.98 11.31 -1.43
CA LYS A 403 -16.19 11.68 -2.16
C LYS A 403 -17.13 10.46 -2.10
N TRP A 404 -18.12 10.56 -1.23
CA TRP A 404 -19.18 9.55 -1.11
C TRP A 404 -19.99 9.53 -2.41
N ILE A 405 -20.05 8.38 -3.08
CA ILE A 405 -21.05 8.09 -4.10
C ILE A 405 -22.33 7.74 -3.34
N ARG A 406 -23.43 8.44 -3.65
CA ARG A 406 -24.78 8.09 -3.19
C ARG A 406 -25.32 6.92 -3.99
#